data_AF-A0A7S1H333-F1
#
_entry.id   AF-A0A7S1H333-F1
#
_cell.length_a   1.000
_cell.length_b   1.000
_cell.length_c   1.000
_cell.angle_alpha   90.00
_cell.angle_beta   90.00
_cell.angle_gamma   90.00
#
_symmetry.space_group_name_H-M   'P 1'
#
loop_
_entity.id
_entity.type
_entity.pdbx_description
1 polymer ?
#
loop_
_entity_poly.entity_id
_entity_poly.type
_entity_poly.pdbx_seq_one_letter_code
_entity_poly.pdbx_strand_id
1 'polypeptide(L)'
;DGQVLGHVVADGVIGKFELIDYAVAVAGDGRIRSVDVLNYRESHGYEIKLPAWRKQFVGKGASAPLRVGDDIANISGATLSCGHVTDGVRHLVALLERQRASGRL
;
A
#
# COMPACT_ATOMS: atom_id res chain seq x y z
N ASP A 1 18.20 23.00 3.48
CA ASP A 1 16.81 23.47 3.63
C ASP A 1 15.92 22.28 3.97
N GLY A 2 15.29 22.29 5.15
CA GLY A 2 14.59 21.12 5.72
C GLY A 2 13.21 20.82 5.12
N GLN A 3 13.10 20.73 3.80
CA GLN A 3 11.83 20.46 3.11
C GLN A 3 11.39 19.01 3.35
N VAL A 4 10.15 18.82 3.81
CA VAL A 4 9.52 17.50 3.89
C VAL A 4 9.21 17.00 2.47
N LEU A 5 9.78 15.84 2.10
CA LEU A 5 9.59 15.24 0.78
C LEU A 5 8.34 14.35 0.69
N GLY A 6 7.83 13.91 1.85
CA GLY A 6 6.70 13.00 1.96
C GLY A 6 6.67 12.29 3.32
N HIS A 7 5.79 11.29 3.43
CA HIS A 7 5.60 10.48 4.63
C HIS A 7 5.71 9.00 4.31
N VAL A 8 6.20 8.22 5.27
CA VAL A 8 6.17 6.76 5.23
C VAL A 8 5.34 6.29 6.41
N VAL A 9 4.36 5.44 6.15
CA VAL A 9 3.53 4.81 7.18
C VAL A 9 3.72 3.30 7.10
N ALA A 10 4.03 2.68 8.24
CA ALA A 10 4.04 1.24 8.39
C ALA A 10 2.74 0.79 9.07
N ASP A 11 2.19 -0.32 8.60
CA ASP A 11 0.93 -0.88 9.08
C ASP A 11 0.93 -2.42 8.87
N GLY A 12 -0.09 -3.10 9.39
CA GLY A 12 -0.25 -4.54 9.28
C GLY A 12 -1.67 -4.94 8.92
N VAL A 13 -1.81 -5.91 8.02
CA VAL A 13 -3.10 -6.53 7.70
C VAL A 13 -3.04 -8.02 7.93
N ILE A 14 -4.18 -8.62 8.28
CA ILE A 14 -4.28 -10.08 8.34
C ILE A 14 -4.18 -10.66 6.93
N GLY A 15 -3.36 -11.69 6.75
CA GLY A 15 -3.36 -12.52 5.56
C GLY A 15 -4.52 -13.50 5.59
N LYS A 16 -4.22 -14.78 5.39
CA LYS A 16 -5.17 -15.87 5.64
C LYS A 16 -5.17 -16.29 7.11
N PHE A 17 -3.99 -16.30 7.74
CA PHE A 17 -3.74 -16.76 9.10
C PHE A 17 -2.77 -15.85 9.87
N GLU A 18 -1.85 -15.18 9.19
CA GLU A 18 -0.74 -14.44 9.78
C GLU A 18 -0.73 -12.96 9.37
N LEU A 19 -0.11 -12.11 10.18
CA LEU A 19 0.05 -10.70 9.84
C LEU A 19 1.05 -10.49 8.69
N ILE A 20 0.66 -9.62 7.76
CA ILE A 20 1.48 -9.07 6.69
C ILE A 20 1.81 -7.63 7.06
N ASP A 21 3.08 -7.38 7.38
CA ASP A 21 3.57 -6.04 7.71
C ASP A 21 4.02 -5.35 6.43
N TYR A 22 3.57 -4.12 6.21
CA TYR A 22 3.84 -3.37 4.99
C TYR A 22 4.06 -1.88 5.30
N ALA A 23 4.70 -1.18 4.38
CA ALA A 23 4.88 0.26 4.43
C ALA A 23 4.43 0.91 3.13
N VAL A 24 3.91 2.13 3.24
CA VAL A 24 3.50 2.97 2.12
C VAL A 24 4.22 4.30 2.22
N ALA A 25 5.03 4.61 1.20
CA ALA A 25 5.64 5.91 1.03
C ALA A 25 4.74 6.78 0.15
N VAL A 26 4.41 7.99 0.61
CA VAL A 26 3.59 8.97 -0.11
C VAL A 26 4.39 10.27 -0.23
N ALA A 27 4.51 10.80 -1.44
CA ALA A 27 5.19 12.07 -1.70
C ALA A 27 4.36 13.27 -1.21
N GLY A 28 4.97 14.45 -1.14
CA GLY A 28 4.30 15.69 -0.70
C GLY A 28 3.09 16.10 -1.56
N ASP A 29 2.94 15.54 -2.77
CA ASP A 29 1.77 15.74 -3.64
C ASP A 29 0.63 14.74 -3.39
N GLY A 30 0.75 13.86 -2.38
CA GLY A 30 -0.24 12.85 -2.03
C GLY A 30 -0.19 11.59 -2.89
N ARG A 31 0.81 11.44 -3.78
CA ARG A 31 0.95 10.24 -4.62
C ARG A 31 1.85 9.19 -3.98
N ILE A 32 1.47 7.92 -4.15
CA ILE A 32 2.26 6.77 -3.69
C ILE A 32 3.60 6.74 -4.45
N ARG A 33 4.69 6.70 -3.68
CA ARG A 33 6.06 6.53 -4.17
C ARG A 33 6.50 5.07 -4.17
N SER A 34 6.15 4.34 -3.12
CA SER A 34 6.38 2.89 -3.03
C SER A 34 5.41 2.25 -2.04
N VAL A 35 5.18 0.95 -2.25
CA VAL A 35 4.61 0.04 -1.28
C VAL A 35 5.62 -1.07 -1.08
N ASP A 36 5.96 -1.40 0.16
CA ASP A 36 6.97 -2.40 0.50
C ASP A 36 6.41 -3.36 1.55
N VAL A 37 6.56 -4.67 1.33
CA VAL A 37 6.15 -5.70 2.30
C VAL A 37 7.36 -5.98 3.20
N LEU A 38 7.25 -5.59 4.46
CA LEU A 38 8.30 -5.65 5.46
C LEU A 38 8.45 -7.05 6.04
N ASN A 39 7.33 -7.69 6.36
CA ASN A 39 7.31 -9.07 6.85
C ASN A 39 6.12 -9.84 6.31
N TYR A 40 6.36 -11.10 5.96
CA TYR A 40 5.36 -11.99 5.38
C TYR A 40 5.58 -13.39 5.93
N ARG A 41 4.61 -13.87 6.71
CA ARG A 41 4.71 -15.10 7.52
C ARG A 41 3.79 -16.22 7.03
N GLU A 42 2.99 -15.97 5.99
CA GLU A 42 2.14 -16.99 5.38
C GLU A 42 2.95 -18.02 4.59
N SER A 43 2.39 -19.21 4.45
CA SER A 43 3.01 -20.31 3.71
C SER A 43 2.95 -20.15 2.18
N HIS A 44 1.99 -19.36 1.66
CA HIS A 44 1.74 -19.17 0.23
C HIS A 44 1.42 -17.71 -0.06
N GLY A 45 1.73 -17.23 -1.26
CA GLY A 45 1.40 -15.86 -1.70
C GLY A 45 2.53 -14.84 -1.54
N TYR A 46 3.76 -15.30 -1.35
CA TYR A 46 4.96 -14.48 -1.20
C TYR A 46 5.24 -13.57 -2.41
N GLU A 47 4.64 -13.87 -3.55
CA GLU A 47 4.72 -13.11 -4.80
C GLU A 47 4.28 -11.66 -4.65
N ILE A 48 3.46 -11.34 -3.64
CA ILE A 48 3.10 -9.95 -3.28
C ILE A 48 4.33 -9.08 -2.93
N LYS A 49 5.44 -9.71 -2.54
CA LYS A 49 6.72 -9.03 -2.26
C LYS A 49 7.48 -8.64 -3.52
N LEU A 50 7.15 -9.25 -4.66
CA LEU A 50 7.84 -9.00 -5.91
C LEU A 50 7.66 -7.53 -6.33
N PRO A 51 8.74 -6.85 -6.75
CA PRO A 51 8.64 -5.46 -7.20
C PRO A 51 7.61 -5.26 -8.32
N ALA A 52 7.41 -6.25 -9.19
CA ALA A 52 6.45 -6.18 -10.29
C ALA A 52 5.02 -5.95 -9.78
N TRP A 53 4.60 -6.68 -8.74
CA TRP A 53 3.26 -6.51 -8.17
C TRP A 53 3.11 -5.16 -7.46
N ARG A 54 4.10 -4.78 -6.64
CA ARG A 54 4.08 -3.54 -5.83
C ARG A 54 4.20 -2.26 -6.66
N LYS A 55 4.81 -2.31 -7.84
CA LYS A 55 4.92 -1.14 -8.72
C LYS A 55 3.58 -0.65 -9.26
N GLN A 56 2.54 -1.48 -9.24
CA GLN A 56 1.19 -1.11 -9.70
C GLN A 56 0.56 0.03 -8.86
N PHE A 57 1.02 0.23 -7.62
CA PHE A 57 0.54 1.31 -6.76
C PHE A 57 1.18 2.67 -7.07
N VAL A 58 2.34 2.71 -7.71
CA VAL A 58 3.14 3.93 -7.86
C VAL A 58 2.39 4.98 -8.68
N GLY A 59 2.38 6.21 -8.20
CA GLY A 59 1.72 7.36 -8.83
C GLY A 59 0.22 7.46 -8.56
N LYS A 60 -0.42 6.41 -8.01
CA LYS A 60 -1.82 6.47 -7.57
C LYS A 60 -1.93 7.32 -6.29
N GLY A 61 -3.09 7.95 -6.09
CA GLY A 61 -3.40 8.78 -4.93
C GLY A 61 -4.80 8.49 -4.39
N ALA A 62 -5.31 9.32 -3.47
CA ALA A 62 -6.58 9.04 -2.77
C ALA A 62 -7.81 8.96 -3.69
N SER A 63 -7.78 9.60 -4.85
CA SER A 63 -8.85 9.54 -5.86
C SER A 63 -8.71 8.38 -6.84
N ALA A 64 -7.57 7.68 -6.85
CA ALA A 64 -7.34 6.58 -7.76
C ALA A 64 -8.06 5.32 -7.27
N PRO A 65 -8.73 4.57 -8.16
CA PRO A 65 -9.26 3.28 -7.81
C PRO A 65 -8.11 2.28 -7.55
N LEU A 66 -8.29 1.49 -6.49
CA LEU A 66 -7.37 0.46 -6.01
C LEU A 66 -8.17 -0.81 -5.75
N ARG A 67 -8.68 -1.43 -6.82
CA ARG A 67 -9.43 -2.69 -6.74
C ARG A 67 -8.59 -3.83 -7.29
N VAL A 68 -8.48 -4.91 -6.52
CA VAL A 68 -7.83 -6.13 -7.00
C VAL A 68 -8.68 -6.78 -8.08
N GLY A 69 -8.06 -7.17 -9.19
CA GLY A 69 -8.72 -7.71 -10.38
C GLY A 69 -8.97 -6.67 -11.47
N ASP A 70 -9.11 -5.38 -11.10
CA ASP A 70 -9.33 -4.28 -12.05
C ASP A 70 -8.08 -3.39 -12.16
N ASP A 71 -7.66 -2.80 -11.04
CA ASP A 71 -6.60 -1.78 -10.97
C ASP A 71 -5.26 -2.34 -10.49
N ILE A 72 -5.32 -3.43 -9.74
CA ILE A 72 -4.18 -4.15 -9.16
C ILE A 72 -4.34 -5.62 -9.51
N ALA A 73 -3.36 -6.21 -10.18
CA ALA A 73 -3.40 -7.61 -10.56
C ALA A 73 -3.54 -8.51 -9.32
N ASN A 74 -4.44 -9.50 -9.40
CA ASN A 74 -4.47 -10.56 -8.41
C ASN A 74 -3.31 -11.54 -8.65
N ILE A 75 -2.90 -12.25 -7.61
CA ILE A 75 -1.97 -13.37 -7.72
C ILE A 75 -2.68 -14.65 -7.27
N SER A 76 -2.64 -15.69 -8.11
CA SER A 76 -3.18 -17.00 -7.79
C SER A 76 -2.59 -17.55 -6.48
N GLY A 77 -3.45 -18.01 -5.58
CA GLY A 77 -3.03 -18.49 -4.25
C GLY A 77 -2.77 -17.39 -3.22
N ALA A 78 -2.80 -16.11 -3.62
CA ALA A 78 -2.55 -14.95 -2.75
C ALA A 78 -3.73 -13.97 -2.72
N THR A 79 -4.95 -14.40 -3.08
CA THR A 79 -6.12 -13.51 -3.23
C THR A 79 -6.39 -12.67 -1.99
N LEU A 80 -6.36 -13.27 -0.79
CA LEU A 80 -6.57 -12.55 0.47
C LEU A 80 -5.45 -11.55 0.74
N SER A 81 -4.19 -11.94 0.54
CA SER A 81 -3.04 -11.04 0.70
C SER A 81 -3.13 -9.85 -0.25
N CYS A 82 -3.43 -10.08 -1.54
CA CYS A 82 -3.57 -9.01 -2.52
C CYS A 82 -4.70 -8.06 -2.13
N GLY A 83 -5.86 -8.59 -1.75
CA GLY A 83 -7.02 -7.81 -1.32
C GLY A 83 -6.73 -6.95 -0.10
N HIS A 84 -6.31 -7.58 1.01
CA HIS A 84 -6.13 -6.87 2.28
C HIS A 84 -5.00 -5.85 2.23
N VAL A 85 -3.87 -6.15 1.58
CA VAL A 85 -2.80 -5.15 1.41
C VAL A 85 -3.26 -3.99 0.52
N THR A 86 -3.99 -4.27 -0.56
CA THR A 86 -4.53 -3.21 -1.43
C THR A 86 -5.51 -2.30 -0.67
N ASP A 87 -6.39 -2.88 0.14
CA ASP A 87 -7.31 -2.11 0.99
C ASP A 87 -6.59 -1.30 2.06
N GLY A 88 -5.56 -1.89 2.69
CA GLY A 88 -4.69 -1.19 3.62
C GLY A 88 -4.02 0.04 2.99
N VAL A 89 -3.40 -0.14 1.81
CA VAL A 89 -2.79 0.96 1.04
C VAL A 89 -3.82 2.04 0.71
N ARG A 90 -5.01 1.65 0.24
CA ARG A 90 -6.11 2.58 -0.08
C ARG A 90 -6.52 3.39 1.15
N HIS A 91 -6.66 2.74 2.31
CA HIS A 91 -7.01 3.41 3.55
C HIS A 91 -5.94 4.40 4.00
N LEU A 92 -4.67 3.99 4.01
CA LEU A 92 -3.55 4.85 4.42
C LEU A 92 -3.42 6.10 3.53
N VAL A 93 -3.55 5.94 2.22
CA VAL A 93 -3.45 7.07 1.28
C VAL A 93 -4.62 8.04 1.45
N ALA A 94 -5.84 7.53 1.65
CA ALA A 94 -7.00 8.38 1.95
C ALA A 94 -6.83 9.13 3.28
N LEU A 95 -6.31 8.46 4.31
CA LEU A 95 -6.02 9.08 5.61
C LEU A 95 -4.97 10.20 5.47
N LEU A 96 -3.85 9.93 4.80
CA LEU A 96 -2.78 10.90 4.61
C LEU A 96 -3.26 12.11 3.79
N GLU A 97 -4.03 11.88 2.72
CA GLU A 97 -4.62 12.98 1.94
C GLU A 97 -5.56 13.84 2.79
N ARG A 98 -6.38 13.23 3.66
CA ARG A 98 -7.24 13.97 4.58
C ARG A 98 -6.41 14.83 5.54
N GLN A 99 -5.31 14.31 6.07
CA GLN A 99 -4.45 15.06 6.99
C GLN A 99 -3.75 16.22 6.26
N ARG A 100 -3.25 15.98 5.04
CA ARG A 100 -2.67 17.00 4.15
C ARG A 100 -3.67 18.10 3.81
N ALA A 101 -4.90 17.74 3.42
CA ALA A 101 -5.97 18.69 3.13
C ALA A 101 -6.39 19.52 4.35
N SER A 102 -6.17 18.99 5.56
CA SER A 102 -6.42 19.71 6.82
C SER A 102 -5.22 20.55 7.33
N GLY A 103 -4.08 20.54 6.63
CA GLY A 103 -2.87 21.27 7.02
C GLY A 103 -2.13 20.68 8.23
N ARG A 104 -2.40 19.43 8.59
CA ARG A 104 -1.72 18.71 9.68
C ARG A 104 -0.46 17.96 9.21
N LEU A 105 -0.29 17.84 7.89
CA LEU A 105 0.88 17.35 7.16
C LEU A 105 1.24 18.34 6.05
#